data_AF-A0A9X2MBD7-F1
#
_entry.id   AF-A0A9X2MBD7-F1
#
_cell.length_a   1.000
_cell.length_b   1.000
_cell.length_c   1.000
_cell.angle_alpha   90.00
_cell.angle_beta   90.00
_cell.angle_gamma   90.00
#
_symmetry.space_group_name_H-M   'P 1'
#
loop_
_entity.id
_entity.type
_entity.pdbx_description
1 polymer ?
#
loop_
_entity_poly.entity_id
_entity_poly.type
_entity_poly.pdbx_seq_one_letter_code
_entity_poly.pdbx_strand_id
1 'polypeptide(L)'
;MKNVIFDCDNTYGVPDCDVDDGLTLIYLLGNKNVNLLGVTTTYGNNKVEVVYPNTLKMIKELKVEKLPVLEGGKNPQDLDNEASDYLVEMANKYERELSILATGSLTNLYGAYLKDNTFFDKVKEIVLMGGITEPLIFAKRQMDELNFSCDPMATYTVLTKGKNVSVITGNNCLKVLVTREDYERELNDCSNPIVPYIKNSTDYWFDYNLDKFGIDGTYNWDVTAASYLMHPEFFKDDIYKMKLRVEDLKRGFLNIDEDNNCVLNLPIIDNEKLYNKDIYDTWKSVKI
;
A
#
# COMPACT_ATOMS: atom_id res chain seq x y z
N MET A 1 -0.15 19.37 6.79
CA MET A 1 -0.18 17.92 7.08
C MET A 1 -1.32 17.30 6.28
N LYS A 2 -1.14 16.10 5.73
CA LYS A 2 -2.14 15.34 4.98
C LYS A 2 -2.84 14.38 5.93
N ASN A 3 -4.17 14.37 5.95
CA ASN A 3 -4.99 13.48 6.77
C ASN A 3 -5.06 12.12 6.07
N VAL A 4 -4.45 11.08 6.64
CA VAL A 4 -4.30 9.78 5.98
C VAL A 4 -4.97 8.67 6.80
N ILE A 5 -5.73 7.81 6.12
CA ILE A 5 -6.00 6.44 6.59
C ILE A 5 -5.17 5.47 5.75
N PHE A 6 -4.56 4.51 6.42
CA PHE A 6 -3.80 3.44 5.79
C PHE A 6 -4.58 2.13 5.87
N ASP A 7 -5.01 1.59 4.72
CA ASP A 7 -5.75 0.33 4.59
C ASP A 7 -4.81 -0.75 4.05
N CYS A 8 -4.46 -1.74 4.87
CA CYS A 8 -3.31 -2.62 4.60
C CYS A 8 -3.52 -4.07 5.05
N ASP A 9 -2.76 -4.99 4.48
CA ASP A 9 -2.69 -6.41 4.82
C ASP A 9 -1.36 -6.78 5.48
N ASN A 10 -0.87 -5.88 6.33
CA ASN A 10 0.41 -5.93 7.03
C ASN A 10 0.79 -7.25 7.70
N THR A 11 1.79 -7.90 7.10
CA THR A 11 2.46 -9.12 7.59
C THR A 11 3.89 -8.89 8.08
N TYR A 12 4.26 -7.67 8.45
CA TYR A 12 5.61 -7.35 8.94
C TYR A 12 6.08 -8.27 10.06
N GLY A 13 7.18 -8.98 9.85
CA GLY A 13 7.75 -9.93 10.81
C GLY A 13 6.99 -11.25 10.95
N VAL A 14 5.98 -11.51 10.12
CA VAL A 14 5.33 -12.83 10.00
C VAL A 14 6.20 -13.70 9.08
N PRO A 15 6.59 -14.93 9.51
CA PRO A 15 7.42 -15.81 8.70
C PRO A 15 6.83 -16.09 7.31
N ASP A 16 7.70 -16.13 6.29
CA ASP A 16 7.37 -16.43 4.90
C ASP A 16 6.30 -15.50 4.26
N CYS A 17 6.14 -14.29 4.80
CA CYS A 17 5.20 -13.29 4.30
C CYS A 17 5.91 -12.00 3.89
N ASP A 18 5.26 -11.20 3.05
CA ASP A 18 5.79 -9.90 2.63
C ASP A 18 5.93 -8.93 3.84
N VAL A 19 6.83 -7.96 3.73
CA VAL A 19 7.22 -7.03 4.80
C VAL A 19 6.87 -5.57 4.48
N ASP A 20 6.32 -5.28 3.31
CA ASP A 20 6.35 -3.94 2.76
C ASP A 20 5.26 -3.01 3.33
N ASP A 21 4.09 -3.53 3.68
CA ASP A 21 3.07 -2.80 4.45
C ASP A 21 3.62 -2.27 5.79
N GLY A 22 4.48 -3.05 6.46
CA GLY A 22 5.12 -2.63 7.71
C GLY A 22 6.12 -1.52 7.48
N LEU A 23 6.95 -1.64 6.45
CA LEU A 23 7.84 -0.57 6.01
C LEU A 23 7.07 0.69 5.63
N THR A 24 5.88 0.53 5.04
CA THR A 24 4.94 1.62 4.72
C THR A 24 4.42 2.29 5.98
N LEU A 25 4.01 1.53 7.00
CA LEU A 25 3.59 2.08 8.28
C LEU A 25 4.72 2.87 8.95
N ILE A 26 5.95 2.34 8.93
CA ILE A 26 7.14 3.05 9.46
C ILE A 26 7.37 4.35 8.67
N TYR A 27 7.23 4.31 7.35
CA TYR A 27 7.35 5.50 6.50
C TYR A 27 6.32 6.58 6.86
N LEU A 28 5.04 6.20 7.00
CA LEU A 28 3.97 7.12 7.38
C LEU A 28 4.20 7.73 8.77
N LEU A 29 4.68 6.95 9.74
CA LEU A 29 4.99 7.42 11.09
C LEU A 29 6.21 8.35 11.14
N GLY A 30 7.17 8.17 10.23
CA GLY A 30 8.35 9.04 10.13
C GLY A 30 8.06 10.34 9.39
N ASN A 31 7.09 10.35 8.48
CA ASN A 31 6.81 11.52 7.67
C ASN A 31 6.05 12.59 8.48
N LYS A 32 6.77 13.65 8.88
CA LYS A 32 6.22 14.80 9.66
C LYS A 32 5.03 15.52 9.01
N ASN A 33 4.79 15.32 7.72
CA ASN A 33 3.68 15.92 7.01
C ASN A 33 2.44 15.00 7.00
N VAL A 34 2.50 13.80 7.55
CA VAL A 34 1.38 12.87 7.72
C VAL A 34 0.67 13.14 9.05
N ASN A 35 -0.64 13.27 8.99
CA ASN A 35 -1.53 13.09 10.14
C ASN A 35 -2.21 11.73 9.95
N LEU A 36 -1.61 10.67 10.50
CA LEU A 36 -2.13 9.31 10.37
C LEU A 36 -3.30 9.15 11.33
N LEU A 37 -4.50 9.06 10.77
CA LEU A 37 -5.75 9.09 11.52
C LEU A 37 -6.11 7.71 12.07
N GLY A 38 -5.75 6.65 11.36
CA GLY A 38 -5.97 5.26 11.74
C GLY A 38 -5.40 4.29 10.70
N VAL A 39 -5.32 3.02 11.10
CA VAL A 39 -4.95 1.91 10.22
C VAL A 39 -6.15 0.96 10.15
N THR A 40 -6.62 0.65 8.95
CA THR A 40 -7.63 -0.37 8.71
C THR A 40 -6.95 -1.60 8.14
N THR A 41 -7.29 -2.80 8.64
CA THR A 41 -6.65 -4.03 8.17
C THR A 41 -7.54 -4.82 7.23
N THR A 42 -6.94 -5.46 6.23
CA THR A 42 -7.63 -6.29 5.23
C THR A 42 -6.86 -7.61 5.03
N TYR A 43 -7.28 -8.42 4.06
CA TYR A 43 -6.59 -9.65 3.66
C TYR A 43 -5.86 -9.47 2.32
N GLY A 44 -4.95 -10.40 2.04
CA GLY A 44 -4.12 -10.45 0.83
C GLY A 44 -2.90 -11.34 1.09
N ASN A 45 -1.81 -10.74 1.55
CA ASN A 45 -0.58 -11.34 2.05
C ASN A 45 -0.86 -12.44 3.09
N ASN A 46 -1.85 -12.22 3.95
CA ASN A 46 -2.42 -13.25 4.80
C ASN A 46 -3.91 -13.00 5.06
N LYS A 47 -4.53 -13.85 5.87
CA LYS A 47 -5.89 -13.62 6.35
C LYS A 47 -5.89 -12.52 7.40
N VAL A 48 -6.99 -11.76 7.49
CA VAL A 48 -7.10 -10.64 8.43
C VAL A 48 -6.90 -11.06 9.89
N GLU A 49 -7.21 -12.31 10.25
CA GLU A 49 -6.97 -12.85 11.60
C GLU A 49 -5.48 -12.98 11.96
N VAL A 50 -4.58 -12.91 10.97
CA VAL A 50 -3.13 -12.79 11.18
C VAL A 50 -2.70 -11.33 11.07
N VAL A 51 -3.19 -10.61 10.06
CA VAL A 51 -2.83 -9.20 9.78
C VAL A 51 -3.19 -8.29 10.95
N TYR A 52 -4.42 -8.37 11.45
CA TYR A 52 -4.92 -7.46 12.49
C TYR A 52 -4.11 -7.53 13.80
N PRO A 53 -3.93 -8.72 14.43
CA PRO A 53 -3.09 -8.80 15.62
C PRO A 53 -1.62 -8.49 15.34
N ASN A 54 -1.10 -8.77 14.14
CA ASN A 54 0.25 -8.39 13.76
C ASN A 54 0.43 -6.86 13.72
N THR A 55 -0.53 -6.16 13.13
CA THR A 55 -0.55 -4.69 13.06
C THR A 55 -0.65 -4.06 14.45
N LEU A 56 -1.52 -4.59 15.32
CA LEU A 56 -1.61 -4.15 16.72
C LEU A 56 -0.29 -4.34 17.48
N LYS A 57 0.37 -5.48 17.28
CA LYS A 57 1.69 -5.76 17.87
C LYS A 57 2.72 -4.73 17.41
N MET A 58 2.78 -4.46 16.11
CA MET A 58 3.70 -3.48 15.52
C MET A 58 3.47 -2.07 16.06
N ILE A 59 2.22 -1.60 16.14
CA ILE A 59 1.87 -0.30 16.73
C ILE A 59 2.34 -0.18 18.18
N LYS A 60 2.21 -1.27 18.95
CA LYS A 60 2.69 -1.33 20.34
C LYS A 60 4.23 -1.30 20.42
N GLU A 61 4.92 -2.03 19.57
CA GLU A 61 6.39 -2.08 19.52
C GLU A 61 6.98 -0.72 19.13
N LEU A 62 6.35 -0.03 18.18
CA LEU A 62 6.69 1.33 17.76
C LEU A 62 6.23 2.41 18.74
N LYS A 63 5.59 2.03 19.86
CA LYS A 63 5.09 2.92 20.92
C LYS A 63 4.19 4.05 20.40
N VAL A 64 3.41 3.76 19.36
CA VAL A 64 2.46 4.74 18.81
C VAL A 64 1.21 4.75 19.67
N GLU A 65 1.02 5.82 20.42
CA GLU A 65 -0.14 5.98 21.31
C GLU A 65 -1.37 6.48 20.55
N LYS A 66 -2.54 5.94 20.91
CA LYS A 66 -3.87 6.43 20.49
C LYS A 66 -4.14 6.38 18.98
N LEU A 67 -3.39 5.59 18.21
CA LEU A 67 -3.73 5.31 16.82
C LEU A 67 -4.79 4.19 16.75
N PRO A 68 -5.99 4.44 16.21
CA PRO A 68 -6.97 3.38 15.95
C PRO A 68 -6.40 2.38 14.95
N VAL A 69 -6.53 1.09 15.28
CA VAL A 69 -6.31 -0.02 14.35
C VAL A 69 -7.61 -0.82 14.31
N LEU A 70 -8.19 -1.00 13.13
CA LEU A 70 -9.52 -1.56 12.95
C LEU A 70 -9.44 -2.84 12.12
N GLU A 71 -10.14 -3.89 12.57
CA GLU A 71 -10.26 -5.14 11.81
C GLU A 71 -11.26 -4.95 10.66
N GLY A 72 -10.83 -5.25 9.43
CA GLY A 72 -11.70 -5.20 8.25
C GLY A 72 -12.23 -6.55 7.81
N GLY A 73 -12.61 -6.63 6.54
CA GLY A 73 -13.26 -7.81 5.97
C GLY A 73 -12.35 -9.03 5.95
N LYS A 74 -12.90 -10.22 6.19
CA LYS A 74 -12.17 -11.51 6.18
C LYS A 74 -12.01 -12.12 4.79
N ASN A 75 -12.86 -11.70 3.85
CA ASN A 75 -12.98 -12.24 2.49
C ASN A 75 -13.85 -11.28 1.65
N PRO A 76 -14.00 -11.49 0.33
CA PRO A 76 -14.73 -10.57 -0.54
C PRO A 76 -16.23 -10.37 -0.22
N GLN A 77 -16.83 -11.25 0.60
CA GLN A 77 -18.24 -11.14 1.00
C GLN A 77 -18.43 -10.33 2.29
N ASP A 78 -17.35 -10.07 3.02
CA ASP A 78 -17.38 -9.43 4.34
C ASP A 78 -17.27 -7.91 4.23
N LEU A 79 -18.31 -7.31 3.66
CA LEU A 79 -18.40 -5.88 3.30
C LEU A 79 -18.96 -5.00 4.44
N ASP A 80 -19.42 -5.61 5.52
CA ASP A 80 -19.99 -4.94 6.69
C ASP A 80 -19.08 -5.21 7.90
N ASN A 81 -18.04 -4.37 8.05
CA ASN A 81 -16.96 -4.54 9.02
C ASN A 81 -16.53 -3.21 9.65
N GLU A 82 -15.76 -3.28 10.74
CA GLU A 82 -15.34 -2.11 11.54
C GLU A 82 -14.47 -1.13 10.74
N ALA A 83 -13.59 -1.64 9.87
CA ALA A 83 -12.78 -0.81 8.98
C ALA A 83 -13.66 0.01 8.02
N SER A 84 -14.68 -0.60 7.42
CA SER A 84 -15.61 0.06 6.50
C SER A 84 -16.43 1.15 7.21
N ASP A 85 -16.89 0.88 8.44
CA ASP A 85 -17.57 1.88 9.27
C ASP A 85 -16.66 3.06 9.60
N TYR A 86 -15.42 2.77 9.98
CA TYR A 86 -14.43 3.78 10.30
C TYR A 86 -14.07 4.65 9.09
N LEU A 87 -13.92 4.05 7.90
CA LEU A 87 -13.70 4.79 6.65
C LEU A 87 -14.85 5.77 6.39
N VAL A 88 -16.10 5.35 6.55
CA VAL A 88 -17.28 6.24 6.37
C VAL A 88 -17.30 7.34 7.43
N GLU A 89 -17.08 7.02 8.71
CA GLU A 89 -16.99 8.02 9.78
C GLU A 89 -15.96 9.10 9.45
N MET A 90 -14.77 8.68 9.04
CA MET A 90 -13.65 9.56 8.81
C MET A 90 -13.77 10.36 7.52
N ALA A 91 -14.37 9.79 6.47
CA ALA A 91 -14.71 10.53 5.25
C ALA A 91 -15.75 11.62 5.53
N ASN A 92 -16.71 11.38 6.42
CA ASN A 92 -17.67 12.40 6.87
C ASN A 92 -16.99 13.49 7.71
N LYS A 93 -16.07 13.10 8.60
CA LYS A 93 -15.38 14.03 9.51
C LYS A 93 -14.35 14.91 8.80
N TYR A 94 -13.67 14.37 7.80
CA TYR A 94 -12.62 15.05 7.02
C TYR A 94 -13.04 15.16 5.55
N GLU A 95 -14.28 15.57 5.30
CA GLU A 95 -14.84 15.70 3.96
C GLU A 95 -13.94 16.55 3.06
N ARG A 96 -13.55 15.97 1.92
CA ARG A 96 -12.63 16.50 0.90
C ARG A 96 -11.21 16.81 1.39
N GLU A 97 -10.87 16.38 2.59
CA GLU A 97 -9.53 16.50 3.18
C GLU A 97 -8.88 15.15 3.47
N LEU A 98 -9.66 14.06 3.56
CA LEU A 98 -9.18 12.70 3.79
C LEU A 98 -8.50 12.12 2.54
N SER A 99 -7.26 11.68 2.69
CA SER A 99 -6.54 10.86 1.72
C SER A 99 -6.53 9.41 2.20
N ILE A 100 -6.77 8.47 1.28
CA ILE A 100 -6.72 7.03 1.58
C ILE A 100 -5.51 6.44 0.86
N LEU A 101 -4.66 5.74 1.60
CA LEU A 101 -3.64 4.85 1.05
C LEU A 101 -4.13 3.41 1.26
N ALA A 102 -4.27 2.63 0.19
CA ALA A 102 -4.64 1.22 0.31
C ALA A 102 -3.61 0.31 -0.39
N THR A 103 -3.11 -0.67 0.33
CA THR A 103 -2.02 -1.57 -0.10
C THR A 103 -2.38 -3.05 0.00
N GLY A 104 -3.64 -3.37 0.30
CA GLY A 104 -4.18 -4.73 0.29
C GLY A 104 -5.48 -4.86 -0.49
N SER A 105 -6.30 -5.88 -0.16
CA SER A 105 -7.64 -6.03 -0.74
C SER A 105 -8.52 -4.80 -0.51
N LEU A 106 -9.18 -4.32 -1.56
CA LEU A 106 -10.06 -3.16 -1.52
C LEU A 106 -11.47 -3.42 -0.94
N THR A 107 -11.69 -4.60 -0.32
CA THR A 107 -12.98 -4.98 0.29
C THR A 107 -13.50 -3.93 1.26
N ASN A 108 -12.63 -3.33 2.09
CA ASN A 108 -13.03 -2.31 3.07
C ASN A 108 -13.57 -1.04 2.39
N LEU A 109 -12.90 -0.57 1.33
CA LEU A 109 -13.34 0.59 0.57
C LEU A 109 -14.65 0.31 -0.18
N TYR A 110 -14.85 -0.91 -0.67
CA TYR A 110 -16.11 -1.31 -1.28
C TYR A 110 -17.25 -1.37 -0.25
N GLY A 111 -17.00 -1.94 0.93
CA GLY A 111 -17.92 -1.92 2.05
C GLY A 111 -18.34 -0.51 2.46
N ALA A 112 -17.38 0.40 2.58
CA ALA A 112 -17.63 1.83 2.86
C ALA A 112 -18.55 2.47 1.80
N TYR A 113 -18.32 2.20 0.52
CA TYR A 113 -19.17 2.69 -0.57
C TYR A 113 -20.60 2.12 -0.55
N LEU A 114 -20.77 0.85 -0.15
CA LEU A 114 -22.12 0.26 -0.02
C LEU A 114 -22.91 0.86 1.15
N LYS A 115 -22.22 1.22 2.24
CA LYS A 115 -22.80 1.90 3.40
C LYS A 115 -23.16 3.36 3.07
N ASP A 116 -22.32 4.04 2.31
CA ASP A 116 -22.52 5.42 1.86
C ASP A 116 -22.10 5.59 0.39
N ASN A 117 -23.07 5.67 -0.51
CA ASN A 117 -22.81 5.80 -1.94
C ASN A 117 -22.17 7.15 -2.35
N THR A 118 -22.10 8.12 -1.43
CA THR A 118 -21.38 9.39 -1.60
C THR A 118 -19.97 9.36 -1.00
N PHE A 119 -19.56 8.23 -0.41
CA PHE A 119 -18.25 8.06 0.25
C PHE A 119 -17.09 8.57 -0.60
N PHE A 120 -16.99 8.16 -1.87
CA PHE A 120 -15.91 8.58 -2.76
C PHE A 120 -15.96 10.06 -3.15
N ASP A 121 -17.12 10.72 -3.06
CA ASP A 121 -17.21 12.17 -3.30
C ASP A 121 -16.71 12.99 -2.10
N LYS A 122 -16.60 12.35 -0.93
CA LYS A 122 -16.07 12.93 0.32
C LYS A 122 -14.59 12.67 0.51
N VAL A 123 -14.01 11.70 -0.19
CA VAL A 123 -12.57 11.42 -0.14
C VAL A 123 -11.83 12.36 -1.10
N LYS A 124 -10.71 12.94 -0.65
CA LYS A 124 -9.90 13.87 -1.44
C LYS A 124 -9.15 13.18 -2.56
N GLU A 125 -8.50 12.07 -2.23
CA GLU A 125 -7.66 11.29 -3.13
C GLU A 125 -7.50 9.86 -2.60
N ILE A 126 -7.31 8.93 -3.52
CA ILE A 126 -7.06 7.52 -3.21
C ILE A 126 -5.79 7.11 -3.94
N VAL A 127 -4.81 6.62 -3.18
CA VAL A 127 -3.58 6.06 -3.73
C VAL A 127 -3.55 4.58 -3.40
N LEU A 128 -3.39 3.76 -4.44
CA LEU A 128 -3.46 2.31 -4.35
C LEU A 128 -2.12 1.69 -4.74
N MET A 129 -1.72 0.61 -4.06
CA MET A 129 -0.75 -0.34 -4.60
C MET A 129 -1.51 -1.55 -5.15
N GLY A 130 -1.34 -1.80 -6.44
CA GLY A 130 -1.91 -2.98 -7.07
C GLY A 130 -2.08 -2.83 -8.58
N GLY A 131 -2.58 -3.89 -9.21
CA GLY A 131 -2.75 -4.00 -10.64
C GLY A 131 -1.46 -4.08 -11.47
N ILE A 132 -1.62 -4.56 -12.70
CA ILE A 132 -0.58 -4.69 -13.73
C ILE A 132 -1.14 -4.27 -15.09
N THR A 133 -0.33 -3.65 -15.94
CA THR A 133 -0.72 -3.24 -17.31
C THR A 133 -0.12 -4.13 -18.40
N GLU A 134 0.86 -4.94 -18.03
CA GLU A 134 1.51 -5.95 -18.85
C GLU A 134 1.96 -7.11 -17.93
N PRO A 135 2.28 -8.31 -18.46
CA PRO A 135 2.72 -9.42 -17.64
C PRO A 135 3.83 -9.04 -16.66
N LEU A 136 3.57 -9.19 -15.36
CA LEU A 136 4.55 -8.88 -14.32
C LEU A 136 5.62 -9.96 -14.31
N ILE A 137 6.79 -9.63 -14.85
CA ILE A 137 7.94 -10.54 -14.85
C ILE A 137 8.82 -10.23 -13.65
N PHE A 138 8.68 -11.05 -12.62
CA PHE A 138 9.49 -11.01 -11.43
C PHE A 138 10.46 -12.19 -11.43
N ALA A 139 11.76 -11.92 -11.49
CA ALA A 139 12.80 -12.96 -11.55
C ALA A 139 12.57 -14.06 -12.62
N LYS A 140 12.23 -13.66 -13.85
CA LYS A 140 11.92 -14.56 -14.97
C LYS A 140 10.68 -15.45 -14.75
N ARG A 141 9.90 -15.20 -13.70
CA ARG A 141 8.59 -15.83 -13.48
C ARG A 141 7.51 -14.80 -13.75
N GLN A 142 6.43 -15.25 -14.39
CA GLN A 142 5.23 -14.43 -14.51
C GLN A 142 4.44 -14.54 -13.21
N MET A 143 4.12 -13.41 -12.61
CA MET A 143 3.26 -13.32 -11.44
C MET A 143 1.95 -12.62 -11.81
N ASP A 144 0.87 -13.06 -11.18
CA ASP A 144 -0.36 -12.27 -11.14
C ASP A 144 -0.25 -11.29 -9.96
N GLU A 145 -0.95 -10.17 -10.05
CA GLU A 145 -0.93 -9.15 -8.99
C GLU A 145 -1.95 -9.49 -7.91
N LEU A 146 -1.58 -9.39 -6.62
CA LEU A 146 -2.33 -9.94 -5.49
C LEU A 146 -3.51 -9.08 -5.03
N ASN A 147 -3.29 -7.78 -4.80
CA ASN A 147 -4.24 -6.90 -4.13
C ASN A 147 -5.51 -6.70 -4.94
N PHE A 148 -5.41 -6.57 -6.27
CA PHE A 148 -6.60 -6.42 -7.10
C PHE A 148 -7.22 -7.76 -7.47
N SER A 149 -6.44 -8.85 -7.53
CA SER A 149 -6.96 -10.18 -7.87
C SER A 149 -7.69 -10.88 -6.73
N CYS A 150 -7.36 -10.55 -5.48
CA CYS A 150 -7.99 -11.19 -4.32
C CYS A 150 -9.45 -10.72 -4.10
N ASP A 151 -9.82 -9.51 -4.54
CA ASP A 151 -11.21 -9.03 -4.63
C ASP A 151 -11.50 -8.21 -5.91
N PRO A 152 -11.69 -8.89 -7.06
CA PRO A 152 -11.89 -8.21 -8.33
C PRO A 152 -13.15 -7.34 -8.39
N MET A 153 -14.17 -7.64 -7.57
CA MET A 153 -15.41 -6.87 -7.54
C MET A 153 -15.25 -5.59 -6.73
N ALA A 154 -14.57 -5.66 -5.58
CA ALA A 154 -14.20 -4.47 -4.83
C ALA A 154 -13.29 -3.58 -5.67
N THR A 155 -12.27 -4.14 -6.32
CA THR A 155 -11.38 -3.39 -7.21
C THR A 155 -12.14 -2.73 -8.34
N TYR A 156 -13.01 -3.46 -9.04
CA TYR A 156 -13.83 -2.87 -10.10
C TYR A 156 -14.64 -1.68 -9.58
N THR A 157 -15.22 -1.81 -8.39
CA THR A 157 -16.04 -0.74 -7.79
C THR A 157 -15.18 0.46 -7.41
N VAL A 158 -14.07 0.27 -6.69
CA VAL A 158 -13.20 1.38 -6.27
C VAL A 158 -12.62 2.11 -7.48
N LEU A 159 -12.10 1.40 -8.48
CA LEU A 159 -11.48 2.03 -9.64
C LEU A 159 -12.48 2.75 -10.55
N THR A 160 -13.75 2.33 -10.59
CA THR A 160 -14.78 2.97 -11.44
C THR A 160 -15.62 4.02 -10.72
N LYS A 161 -15.73 3.95 -9.39
CA LYS A 161 -16.54 4.88 -8.57
C LYS A 161 -15.69 5.89 -7.82
N GLY A 162 -14.47 5.54 -7.47
CA GLY A 162 -13.50 6.40 -6.82
C GLY A 162 -13.25 7.70 -7.57
N LYS A 163 -12.88 8.74 -6.82
CA LYS A 163 -12.49 10.04 -7.36
C LYS A 163 -11.00 10.26 -7.09
N ASN A 164 -10.30 10.85 -8.06
CA ASN A 164 -8.88 11.16 -7.95
C ASN A 164 -8.05 9.94 -7.50
N VAL A 165 -8.15 8.86 -8.29
CA VAL A 165 -7.51 7.57 -8.01
C VAL A 165 -6.17 7.50 -8.75
N SER A 166 -5.10 7.26 -8.00
CA SER A 166 -3.79 6.92 -8.53
C SER A 166 -3.43 5.50 -8.15
N VAL A 167 -2.86 4.74 -9.08
CA VAL A 167 -2.49 3.35 -8.88
C VAL A 167 -1.00 3.20 -9.15
N ILE A 168 -0.25 2.79 -8.13
CA ILE A 168 1.12 2.30 -8.27
C ILE A 168 1.03 0.82 -8.66
N THR A 169 1.27 0.54 -9.93
CA THR A 169 1.21 -0.84 -10.44
C THR A 169 2.48 -1.62 -10.10
N GLY A 170 2.40 -2.95 -10.12
CA GLY A 170 3.59 -3.79 -10.00
C GLY A 170 4.67 -3.44 -11.04
N ASN A 171 4.25 -3.04 -12.26
CA ASN A 171 5.17 -2.58 -13.31
C ASN A 171 5.89 -1.27 -12.95
N ASN A 172 5.27 -0.38 -12.17
CA ASN A 172 5.91 0.84 -11.67
C ASN A 172 6.97 0.50 -10.61
N CYS A 173 6.66 -0.41 -9.69
CA CYS A 173 7.55 -0.80 -8.60
C CYS A 173 8.84 -1.49 -9.09
N LEU A 174 8.76 -2.32 -10.14
CA LEU A 174 9.91 -3.03 -10.70
C LEU A 174 11.02 -2.13 -11.27
N LYS A 175 10.78 -0.83 -11.40
CA LYS A 175 11.77 0.11 -11.94
C LYS A 175 12.91 0.41 -10.97
N VAL A 176 12.68 0.27 -9.66
CA VAL A 176 13.66 0.61 -8.63
C VAL A 176 13.87 -0.57 -7.69
N LEU A 177 14.97 -1.29 -7.90
CA LEU A 177 15.41 -2.34 -6.99
C LEU A 177 16.11 -1.72 -5.78
N VAL A 178 15.67 -2.11 -4.59
CA VAL A 178 16.41 -1.86 -3.34
C VAL A 178 17.41 -3.00 -3.16
N THR A 179 18.68 -2.72 -3.46
CA THR A 179 19.73 -3.74 -3.35
C THR A 179 20.07 -4.01 -1.88
N ARG A 180 20.55 -5.22 -1.57
CA ARG A 180 21.06 -5.54 -0.23
C ARG A 180 22.20 -4.59 0.18
N GLU A 181 23.08 -4.24 -0.76
CA GLU A 181 24.18 -3.30 -0.55
C GLU A 181 23.68 -1.89 -0.15
N ASP A 182 22.71 -1.34 -0.88
CA ASP A 182 22.13 -0.03 -0.57
C ASP A 182 21.45 -0.05 0.81
N TYR A 183 20.65 -1.09 1.06
CA TYR A 183 19.97 -1.28 2.32
C TYR A 183 20.93 -1.37 3.52
N GLU A 184 22.01 -2.14 3.43
CA GLU A 184 23.02 -2.23 4.49
C GLU A 184 23.79 -0.93 4.69
N ARG A 185 24.08 -0.21 3.59
CA ARG A 185 24.74 1.09 3.65
C ARG A 185 23.88 2.14 4.33
N GLU A 186 22.60 2.25 3.96
CA GLU A 186 21.71 3.31 4.45
C GLU A 186 21.17 3.03 5.87
N LEU A 187 21.06 1.75 6.28
CA LEU A 187 20.64 1.30 7.60
C LEU A 187 21.81 0.77 8.44
N ASN A 188 22.90 1.53 8.51
CA ASN A 188 24.14 1.14 9.20
C ASN A 188 24.22 1.61 10.67
N ASP A 189 23.48 2.65 11.05
CA ASP A 189 23.58 3.27 12.37
C ASP A 189 22.64 2.59 13.37
N CYS A 190 23.12 1.50 13.97
CA CYS A 190 22.39 0.77 15.01
C CYS A 190 22.20 1.56 16.32
N SER A 191 22.78 2.77 16.47
CA SER A 191 22.48 3.63 17.62
C SER A 191 21.10 4.29 17.51
N ASN A 192 20.56 4.39 16.29
CA ASN A 192 19.17 4.75 16.05
C ASN A 192 18.29 3.51 16.22
N PRO A 193 17.38 3.45 17.22
CA PRO A 193 16.67 2.22 17.56
C PRO A 193 15.73 1.70 16.46
N ILE A 194 15.28 2.55 15.52
CA ILE A 194 14.46 2.08 14.39
C ILE A 194 15.25 1.21 13.41
N VAL A 195 16.57 1.43 13.29
CA VAL A 195 17.43 0.67 12.38
C VAL A 195 17.45 -0.82 12.73
N PRO A 196 17.80 -1.27 13.95
CA PRO A 196 17.72 -2.67 14.31
C PRO A 196 16.29 -3.21 14.30
N TYR A 197 15.28 -2.38 14.62
CA TYR A 197 13.87 -2.79 14.49
C TYR A 197 13.51 -3.17 13.05
N ILE A 198 13.93 -2.34 12.08
CA ILE A 198 13.74 -2.64 10.66
C ILE A 198 14.47 -3.93 10.31
N LYS A 199 15.78 -3.97 10.55
CA LYS A 199 16.65 -5.06 10.14
C LYS A 199 16.22 -6.43 10.65
N ASN A 200 15.77 -6.51 11.90
CA ASN A 200 15.34 -7.77 12.52
C ASN A 200 14.14 -8.42 11.81
N SER A 201 13.34 -7.65 11.09
CA SER A 201 12.15 -8.14 10.38
C SER A 201 12.29 -8.14 8.86
N THR A 202 13.31 -7.48 8.30
CA THR A 202 13.53 -7.42 6.85
C THR A 202 14.75 -8.21 6.36
N ASP A 203 15.79 -8.45 7.17
CA ASP A 203 17.00 -9.13 6.69
C ASP A 203 16.70 -10.53 6.12
N TYR A 204 15.76 -11.26 6.72
CA TYR A 204 15.32 -12.57 6.23
C TYR A 204 14.61 -12.48 4.87
N TRP A 205 13.92 -11.37 4.59
CA TRP A 205 13.18 -11.17 3.36
C TRP A 205 14.12 -10.99 2.17
N PHE A 206 15.24 -10.31 2.37
CA PHE A 206 16.31 -10.24 1.36
C PHE A 206 16.91 -11.64 1.09
N ASP A 207 17.13 -12.45 2.12
CA ASP A 207 17.61 -13.84 1.96
C ASP A 207 16.57 -14.70 1.22
N TYR A 208 15.30 -14.57 1.59
CA TYR A 208 14.19 -15.23 0.91
C TYR A 208 14.14 -14.86 -0.57
N ASN A 209 14.28 -13.57 -0.91
CA ASN A 209 14.28 -13.11 -2.29
C ASN A 209 15.46 -13.65 -3.09
N LEU A 210 16.65 -13.71 -2.49
CA LEU A 210 17.82 -14.30 -3.12
C LEU A 210 17.63 -15.80 -3.36
N ASP A 211 17.16 -16.54 -2.36
CA ASP A 211 17.00 -18.00 -2.45
C ASP A 211 15.86 -18.42 -3.40
N LYS A 212 14.73 -17.71 -3.37
CA LYS A 212 13.53 -18.08 -4.14
C LYS A 212 13.54 -17.55 -5.56
N PHE A 213 14.11 -16.37 -5.76
CA PHE A 213 14.00 -15.59 -6.99
C PHE A 213 15.37 -15.22 -7.58
N GLY A 214 16.47 -15.40 -6.85
CA GLY A 214 17.80 -15.01 -7.34
C GLY A 214 17.99 -13.49 -7.41
N ILE A 215 17.23 -12.75 -6.60
CA ILE A 215 17.30 -11.28 -6.52
C ILE A 215 18.05 -10.91 -5.24
N ASP A 216 19.18 -10.22 -5.38
CA ASP A 216 19.96 -9.71 -4.25
C ASP A 216 19.43 -8.34 -3.78
N GLY A 217 18.18 -8.34 -3.36
CA GLY A 217 17.42 -7.13 -3.07
C GLY A 217 15.92 -7.38 -2.93
N THR A 218 15.17 -6.31 -2.74
CA THR A 218 13.70 -6.30 -2.73
C THR A 218 13.17 -5.12 -3.54
N TYR A 219 11.90 -5.16 -3.92
CA TYR A 219 11.21 -3.98 -4.44
C TYR A 219 10.30 -3.44 -3.35
N ASN A 220 10.17 -2.11 -3.31
CA ASN A 220 9.20 -1.41 -2.49
C ASN A 220 7.91 -1.29 -3.32
N TRP A 221 6.95 -2.15 -3.05
CA TRP A 221 5.61 -2.15 -3.62
C TRP A 221 4.75 -1.02 -2.99
N ASP A 222 4.44 -1.18 -1.72
CA ASP A 222 3.52 -0.40 -0.89
C ASP A 222 4.14 0.94 -0.48
N VAL A 223 5.43 0.92 -0.15
CA VAL A 223 6.16 2.14 0.20
C VAL A 223 6.22 3.09 -0.99
N THR A 224 6.21 2.58 -2.23
CA THR A 224 6.12 3.44 -3.42
C THR A 224 4.78 4.19 -3.45
N ALA A 225 3.67 3.54 -3.09
CA ALA A 225 2.35 4.18 -3.00
C ALA A 225 2.32 5.25 -1.91
N ALA A 226 2.90 4.99 -0.73
CA ALA A 226 3.03 5.99 0.31
C ALA A 226 3.93 7.17 -0.09
N SER A 227 5.05 6.88 -0.76
CA SER A 227 5.97 7.90 -1.27
C SER A 227 5.30 8.80 -2.29
N TYR A 228 4.55 8.25 -3.26
CA TYR A 228 3.78 9.05 -4.21
C TYR A 228 2.71 9.91 -3.51
N LEU A 229 1.98 9.34 -2.55
CA LEU A 229 0.99 10.09 -1.80
C LEU A 229 1.60 11.30 -1.08
N MET A 230 2.81 11.16 -0.56
CA MET A 230 3.46 12.21 0.24
C MET A 230 4.33 13.17 -0.56
N HIS A 231 4.94 12.67 -1.64
CA HIS A 231 5.91 13.36 -2.48
C HIS A 231 5.62 13.11 -3.97
N PRO A 232 4.47 13.58 -4.50
CA PRO A 232 4.15 13.42 -5.91
C PRO A 232 5.20 14.04 -6.83
N GLU A 233 6.02 14.99 -6.36
CA GLU A 233 7.14 15.57 -7.09
C GLU A 233 8.28 14.61 -7.43
N PHE A 234 8.35 13.42 -6.81
CA PHE A 234 9.30 12.37 -7.20
C PHE A 234 8.82 11.55 -8.41
N PHE A 235 7.57 11.78 -8.81
CA PHE A 235 6.87 11.03 -9.83
C PHE A 235 6.43 11.94 -10.96
N LYS A 236 6.18 11.32 -12.11
CA LYS A 236 5.47 11.91 -13.22
C LYS A 236 4.14 11.21 -13.36
N ASP A 237 3.05 11.98 -13.33
CA ASP A 237 1.71 11.48 -13.62
C ASP A 237 1.63 10.94 -15.04
N ASP A 238 0.92 9.82 -15.18
CA ASP A 238 0.68 9.16 -16.46
C ASP A 238 -0.77 8.68 -16.50
N ILE A 239 -1.62 9.50 -17.09
CA ILE A 239 -3.08 9.36 -16.98
C ILE A 239 -3.62 8.54 -18.15
N TYR A 240 -4.34 7.46 -17.83
CA TYR A 240 -4.92 6.56 -18.81
C TYR A 240 -6.44 6.49 -18.68
N LYS A 241 -7.08 6.39 -19.84
CA LYS A 241 -8.46 5.91 -19.91
C LYS A 241 -8.40 4.38 -19.98
N MET A 242 -9.21 3.71 -19.16
CA MET A 242 -9.16 2.26 -19.03
C MET A 242 -10.55 1.63 -19.22
N LYS A 243 -10.57 0.40 -19.71
CA LYS A 243 -11.77 -0.43 -19.83
C LYS A 243 -11.67 -1.62 -18.90
N LEU A 244 -12.01 -1.40 -17.65
CA LEU A 244 -11.94 -2.44 -16.63
C LEU A 244 -13.05 -3.47 -16.81
N ARG A 245 -12.70 -4.74 -16.62
CA ARG A 245 -13.63 -5.87 -16.55
C ARG A 245 -13.26 -6.71 -15.34
N VAL A 246 -14.26 -7.18 -14.60
CA VAL A 246 -14.04 -8.04 -13.43
C VAL A 246 -13.21 -9.28 -13.79
N GLU A 247 -13.37 -9.82 -15.00
CA GLU A 247 -12.59 -10.98 -15.45
C GLU A 247 -11.09 -10.69 -15.58
N ASP A 248 -10.72 -9.52 -16.11
CA ASP A 248 -9.32 -9.10 -16.23
C ASP A 248 -8.70 -8.86 -14.84
N LEU A 249 -9.50 -8.28 -13.94
CA LEU A 249 -9.11 -8.00 -12.56
C LEU A 249 -8.87 -9.25 -11.71
N LYS A 250 -9.36 -10.44 -12.09
CA LYS A 250 -8.99 -11.71 -11.44
C LYS A 250 -7.50 -12.04 -11.51
N ARG A 251 -6.74 -11.32 -12.34
CA ARG A 251 -5.28 -11.38 -12.42
C ARG A 251 -4.61 -10.05 -12.04
N GLY A 252 -5.41 -9.08 -11.58
CA GLY A 252 -5.02 -7.68 -11.40
C GLY A 252 -4.78 -6.93 -12.72
N PHE A 253 -5.24 -7.43 -13.87
CA PHE A 253 -4.92 -6.80 -15.15
C PHE A 253 -5.77 -5.56 -15.41
N LEU A 254 -5.09 -4.43 -15.69
CA LEU A 254 -5.65 -3.13 -16.00
C LEU A 254 -5.59 -2.91 -17.52
N ASN A 255 -6.72 -3.08 -18.18
CA ASN A 255 -6.82 -2.96 -19.63
C ASN A 255 -6.90 -1.48 -20.07
N ILE A 256 -5.83 -1.00 -20.72
CA ILE A 256 -5.76 0.32 -21.34
C ILE A 256 -6.45 0.26 -22.70
N ASP A 257 -7.57 0.97 -22.86
CA ASP A 257 -8.44 0.88 -24.03
C ASP A 257 -9.11 2.25 -24.30
N GLU A 258 -9.39 2.54 -25.56
CA GLU A 258 -10.09 3.75 -26.00
C GLU A 258 -11.57 3.77 -25.55
N ASP A 259 -12.22 2.60 -25.48
CA ASP A 259 -13.63 2.42 -25.07
C ASP A 259 -13.78 2.29 -23.53
N ASN A 260 -13.46 3.36 -22.84
CA ASN A 260 -13.19 3.41 -21.39
C ASN A 260 -14.44 3.45 -20.46
N ASN A 261 -14.27 3.02 -19.22
CA ASN A 261 -15.23 3.17 -18.12
C ASN A 261 -14.64 3.83 -16.86
N CYS A 262 -13.34 4.10 -16.82
CA CYS A 262 -12.71 4.92 -15.80
C CYS A 262 -11.46 5.65 -16.34
N VAL A 263 -10.97 6.61 -15.56
CA VAL A 263 -9.73 7.34 -15.80
C VAL A 263 -8.88 7.20 -14.55
N LEU A 264 -7.67 6.63 -14.69
CA LEU A 264 -6.75 6.41 -13.58
C LEU A 264 -5.40 7.07 -13.90
N ASN A 265 -4.74 7.56 -12.86
CA ASN A 265 -3.33 7.94 -12.94
C ASN A 265 -2.45 6.74 -12.59
N LEU A 266 -1.41 6.47 -13.37
CA LEU A 266 -0.39 5.44 -13.12
C LEU A 266 0.99 6.10 -12.93
N PRO A 267 1.26 6.75 -11.79
CA PRO A 267 2.48 7.52 -11.59
C PRO A 267 3.76 6.71 -11.84
N ILE A 268 4.72 7.30 -12.54
CA ILE A 268 6.03 6.71 -12.81
C ILE A 268 7.09 7.44 -11.98
N ILE A 269 7.96 6.69 -11.31
CA ILE A 269 9.12 7.26 -10.61
C ILE A 269 10.00 8.00 -11.63
N ASP A 270 10.20 9.30 -11.42
CA ASP A 270 11.00 10.18 -12.29
C ASP A 270 12.33 10.56 -11.65
N ASN A 271 12.41 10.53 -10.31
CA ASN A 271 13.64 10.84 -9.57
C ASN A 271 13.99 9.76 -8.53
N GLU A 272 14.57 8.66 -9.01
CA GLU A 272 14.95 7.49 -8.19
C GLU A 272 15.87 7.84 -7.01
N LYS A 273 16.78 8.81 -7.20
CA LYS A 273 17.72 9.22 -6.15
C LYS A 273 17.03 9.91 -4.98
N LEU A 274 16.13 10.86 -5.27
CA LEU A 274 15.35 11.52 -4.22
C LEU A 274 14.37 10.54 -3.57
N TYR A 275 13.69 9.73 -4.38
CA TYR A 275 12.79 8.67 -3.94
C TYR A 275 13.46 7.73 -2.91
N ASN A 276 14.59 7.11 -3.27
CA ASN A 276 15.29 6.20 -2.37
C ASN A 276 15.79 6.91 -1.11
N LYS A 277 16.37 8.10 -1.27
CA LYS A 277 16.90 8.87 -0.14
C LYS A 277 15.79 9.24 0.86
N ASP A 278 14.65 9.70 0.36
CA ASP A 278 13.52 10.10 1.19
C ASP A 278 12.99 8.94 2.02
N ILE A 279 12.89 7.74 1.44
CA ILE A 279 12.43 6.54 2.14
C ILE A 279 13.32 6.22 3.34
N TYR A 280 14.63 6.10 3.13
CA TYR A 280 15.55 5.79 4.23
C TYR A 280 15.59 6.90 5.29
N ASP A 281 15.64 8.17 4.87
CA ASP A 281 15.68 9.30 5.80
C ASP A 281 14.38 9.39 6.62
N THR A 282 13.24 9.09 6.00
CA THR A 282 11.93 9.05 6.67
C THR A 282 11.86 7.89 7.66
N TRP A 283 12.27 6.68 7.29
CA TRP A 283 12.34 5.55 8.23
C TRP A 283 13.22 5.86 9.45
N LYS A 284 14.41 6.43 9.23
CA LYS A 284 15.33 6.82 10.31
C LYS A 284 14.79 7.92 11.22
N SER A 285 13.73 8.63 10.82
CA SER A 285 13.14 9.72 11.61
C SER A 285 12.10 9.26 12.64
N VAL A 286 11.65 8.00 12.57
CA VAL A 286 10.73 7.41 13.54
C VAL A 286 11.40 7.33 14.91
N LYS A 287 10.67 7.73 15.95
CA LYS A 287 11.13 7.71 17.34
C LYS A 287 10.47 6.56 18.08
N ILE A 288 11.26 5.58 18.52
CA ILE A 288 10.81 4.43 19.32
C ILE A 288 11.61 4.29 20.62
#